data_AF-A0A428ZB55-F1
#
_entry.id   AF-A0A428ZB55-F1
#
_cell.length_a   1.000
_cell.length_b   1.000
_cell.length_c   1.000
_cell.angle_alpha   90.00
_cell.angle_beta   90.00
_cell.angle_gamma   90.00
#
_symmetry.space_group_name_H-M   'P 1'
#
loop_
_entity.id
_entity.type
_entity.pdbx_description
1 polymer ?
#
loop_
_entity_poly.entity_id
_entity_poly.type
_entity_poly.pdbx_seq_one_letter_code
_entity_poly.pdbx_strand_id
1 'polypeptide(L)' 'MSNYFGPIDPYVLLPVAALGSMALVLLLNGIVMWGLAAGVLAGLLLAFDSWANRTDPILQRRRNPYHRTRPPYRYTRY' A
#
# COMPACT_ATOMS: atom_id res chain seq x y z
N MET A 1 -1.43 14.26 -11.94
CA MET A 1 -0.96 14.07 -10.55
C MET A 1 -0.53 12.61 -10.44
N SER A 2 0.78 12.35 -10.38
CA SER A 2 1.31 10.99 -10.23
C SER A 2 0.97 10.51 -8.82
N ASN A 3 0.23 9.42 -8.70
CA ASN A 3 0.06 8.72 -7.42
C ASN A 3 1.43 8.15 -7.03
N TYR A 4 2.15 8.85 -6.15
CA TYR A 4 3.47 8.41 -5.66
C TYR A 4 3.38 7.16 -4.77
N PHE A 5 2.18 6.82 -4.30
CA PHE A 5 1.90 5.72 -3.39
C PHE A 5 1.01 4.66 -4.07
N GLY A 6 1.48 3.43 -4.09
CA GLY A 6 0.77 2.26 -4.59
C GLY A 6 -0.07 1.55 -3.50
N PRO A 7 -0.85 0.53 -3.89
CA PRO A 7 -1.58 -0.30 -2.95
C PRO A 7 -0.62 -0.96 -1.94
N ILE A 8 -1.04 -1.09 -0.68
CA ILE A 8 -0.24 -1.70 0.40
C ILE A 8 -0.29 -3.23 0.25
N ASP A 9 0.85 -3.91 0.36
CA ASP A 9 0.92 -5.38 0.30
C ASP A 9 0.39 -5.98 1.63
N PRO A 10 -0.55 -6.96 1.59
CA PRO A 10 -1.03 -7.65 2.79
C PRO A 10 0.08 -8.33 3.60
N TYR A 11 1.19 -8.75 2.99
CA TYR A 11 2.30 -9.38 3.72
C TYR A 11 3.09 -8.39 4.58
N VAL A 12 3.08 -7.09 4.23
CA VAL A 12 3.76 -6.06 5.02
C VAL A 12 3.03 -5.75 6.34
N LEU A 13 1.75 -6.10 6.43
CA LEU A 13 0.95 -5.87 7.64
C LEU A 13 1.45 -6.66 8.83
N LEU A 14 2.01 -7.86 8.62
CA LEU A 14 2.50 -8.72 9.70
C LEU A 14 3.70 -8.11 10.45
N PRO A 15 4.81 -7.72 9.78
CA PRO A 15 5.93 -7.06 10.48
C PRO A 15 5.53 -5.68 11.01
N VAL A 16 4.67 -4.92 10.31
CA VAL A 16 4.18 -3.62 10.79
C VAL A 16 3.35 -3.78 12.06
N ALA A 17 2.47 -4.78 12.14
CA ALA A 17 1.67 -5.07 13.34
C ALA A 17 2.55 -5.55 14.51
N ALA A 18 3.57 -6.37 14.25
CA ALA A 18 4.53 -6.79 15.27
C ALA A 18 5.32 -5.60 15.84
N LEU A 19 5.85 -4.73 14.98
CA LEU A 19 6.57 -3.52 15.42
C LEU A 19 5.65 -2.50 16.09
N GLY A 20 4.42 -2.33 15.58
CA GLY A 20 3.43 -1.43 16.15
C GLY A 20 2.98 -1.87 17.54
N SER A 21 2.74 -3.17 17.74
CA SER A 21 2.40 -3.72 19.05
C SER A 21 3.57 -3.61 20.04
N MET A 22 4.80 -3.89 19.61
CA MET A 22 6.00 -3.67 20.42
C MET A 22 6.16 -2.19 20.81
N ALA A 23 5.98 -1.27 19.86
CA ALA A 23 6.02 0.17 20.11
C ALA A 23 4.99 0.58 21.16
N LEU A 24 3.75 0.10 21.04
CA LEU A 24 2.67 0.37 21.99
C LEU A 24 3.03 -0.10 23.40
N VAL A 25 3.52 -1.33 23.54
CA VAL A 25 3.93 -1.89 24.85
C VAL A 25 5.06 -1.07 25.46
N LEU A 26 6.07 -0.67 24.67
CA LEU A 26 7.18 0.14 25.15
C LEU A 26 6.74 1.53 25.63
N LEU A 27 5.84 2.18 24.89
CA LEU A 27 5.28 3.49 25.26
C LEU A 27 4.47 3.41 26.57
N LEU A 28 3.65 2.37 26.72
CA LEU A 28 2.87 2.14 27.94
C LEU A 28 3.74 1.89 29.17
N ASN A 29 4.96 1.36 28.99
CA ASN A 29 5.93 1.14 30.06
C ASN A 29 6.88 2.34 30.29
N GLY A 30 6.63 3.49 29.64
CA GLY A 30 7.46 4.69 29.80
C GLY A 30 8.80 4.64 29.06
N ILE A 31 9.05 3.60 28.25
CA ILE A 31 10.26 3.47 27.42
C ILE A 31 10.05 4.25 26.11
N VAL A 32 9.92 5.57 26.25
CA VAL A 32 9.43 6.46 25.17
C VAL A 32 10.34 6.43 23.95
N MET A 33 11.65 6.55 24.12
CA MET A 33 12.60 6.62 23.01
C MET A 33 12.56 5.36 22.12
N TRP A 34 12.54 4.17 22.74
CA TRP A 34 12.49 2.91 22.01
C TRP A 34 11.11 2.64 21.41
N GLY A 35 10.04 3.03 22.09
CA GLY A 35 8.68 2.94 21.56
C GLY A 35 8.51 3.81 20.30
N LEU A 36 9.00 5.05 20.33
CA LEU A 36 9.00 5.93 19.17
C LEU A 36 9.87 5.39 18.04
N ALA A 37 11.07 4.89 18.34
CA ALA A 37 11.94 4.29 17.33
C ALA A 37 11.26 3.13 16.59
N ALA A 38 10.63 2.21 17.33
CA ALA A 38 9.89 1.09 16.76
C ALA A 38 8.67 1.55 15.94
N GLY A 39 7.92 2.55 16.43
CA GLY A 39 6.77 3.12 15.72
C GLY A 39 7.16 3.82 14.42
N VAL A 40 8.26 4.59 14.43
CA VAL A 40 8.81 5.22 13.21
C VAL A 40 9.23 4.16 12.20
N LEU A 41 9.86 3.08 12.64
CA LEU A 41 10.28 1.97 11.77
C LEU A 41 9.09 1.27 11.11
N ALA A 42 8.02 1.03 11.87
CA ALA A 42 6.77 0.47 11.35
C ALA A 42 6.13 1.40 10.30
N GLY A 43 6.10 2.71 10.57
CA GLY A 43 5.64 3.71 9.61
C GLY A 43 6.49 3.77 8.34
N LEU A 44 7.82 3.70 8.49
CA LEU A 44 8.75 3.67 7.37
C LEU A 44 8.52 2.45 6.49
N LEU A 45 8.35 1.27 7.07
CA LEU A 45 8.08 0.03 6.34
C LEU A 45 6.83 0.17 5.45
N LEU A 46 5.75 0.73 6.00
CA LEU A 46 4.50 0.92 5.25
C LEU A 46 4.65 1.95 4.13
N ALA A 47 5.37 3.04 4.39
CA ALA A 47 5.64 4.07 3.38
C ALA A 47 6.57 3.55 2.27
N PHE A 48 7.61 2.80 2.63
CA PHE A 48 8.53 2.18 1.68
C PHE A 48 7.84 1.10 0.84
N ASP A 49 7.01 0.27 1.44
CA ASP A 49 6.23 -0.75 0.73
C ASP A 49 5.28 -0.11 -0.28
N SER A 50 4.53 0.91 0.14
CA SER A 50 3.63 1.63 -0.76
C SER A 50 4.39 2.37 -1.87
N TRP A 51 5.57 2.92 -1.59
CA TRP A 51 6.43 3.53 -2.61
C TRP A 51 7.00 2.50 -3.59
N ALA A 52 7.45 1.34 -3.09
CA ALA A 52 7.96 0.26 -3.93
C ALA A 52 6.86 -0.34 -4.82
N ASN A 53 5.64 -0.46 -4.29
CA ASN A 53 4.49 -0.98 -5.00
C ASN A 53 3.77 0.08 -5.86
N ARG A 54 4.38 1.27 -6.04
CA ARG A 54 3.86 2.29 -6.95
C ARG A 54 3.66 1.66 -8.33
N THR A 55 2.41 1.61 -8.77
CA THR A 55 2.10 0.98 -10.05
C THR A 55 2.29 2.02 -11.14
N ASP A 56 3.28 1.83 -12.01
CA ASP A 56 3.42 2.68 -13.18
C ASP A 56 2.12 2.62 -14.01
N PRO A 57 1.52 3.76 -14.40
CA PRO A 57 0.30 3.78 -15.20
C PRO A 57 0.44 2.95 -16.49
N ILE A 58 1.67 2.86 -17.02
CA ILE A 58 2.03 2.10 -18.20
C ILE A 58 1.99 0.58 -17.94
N LEU A 59 2.46 0.12 -16.78
CA LEU A 59 2.41 -1.28 -16.36
C LEU A 59 0.98 -1.70 -15.98
N GLN A 60 0.21 -0.81 -15.34
CA GLN A 60 -1.20 -1.02 -15.03
C GLN A 60 -2.03 -1.21 -16.32
N ARG A 61 -1.74 -0.43 -17.37
CA ARG A 61 -2.38 -0.56 -18.70
C ARG A 61 -2.04 -1.88 -19.40
N ARG A 62 -0.83 -2.43 -19.21
CA ARG A 62 -0.46 -3.77 -19.71
C ARG A 62 -1.11 -4.89 -18.91
N ARG A 63 -1.26 -4.74 -17.59
CA ARG A 63 -1.79 -5.79 -16.70
C ARG A 63 -3.31 -5.97 -16.82
N ASN A 64 -4.04 -4.92 -17.24
CA ASN A 64 -5.49 -4.95 -17.40
C ASN A 64 -5.91 -4.79 -18.87
N PRO A 65 -5.79 -5.85 -19.71
CA PRO A 65 -6.24 -5.82 -21.11
C PRO A 65 -7.77 -5.68 -21.24
N TYR A 66 -8.52 -5.92 -20.15
CA TYR A 66 -9.98 -5.97 -20.14
C TYR A 66 -10.70 -4.62 -20.15
N HIS A 67 -10.00 -3.49 -19.99
CA HIS A 67 -10.62 -2.17 -20.14
C HIS A 67 -10.80 -1.72 -21.60
N ARG A 68 -10.42 -2.55 -22.58
CA ARG A 68 -10.58 -2.24 -24.01
C ARG A 68 -11.83 -2.82 -24.66
N THR A 69 -12.62 -3.62 -23.95
CA THR A 69 -13.79 -4.32 -24.49
C THR A 69 -15.07 -3.91 -23.79
N ARG A 70 -15.40 -2.62 -23.78
CA ARG A 70 -16.82 -2.25 -23.89
C ARG A 70 -17.12 -2.14 -25.38
N PRO A 71 -17.72 -3.16 -26.03
CA PRO A 71 -18.26 -2.94 -27.36
C PRO A 71 -19.31 -1.83 -27.25
N PRO A 72 -19.35 -0.86 -28.18
CA PRO A 72 -20.52 -0.02 -28.28
C PRO A 72 -21.68 -0.97 -28.55
N TYR A 73 -22.69 -0.98 -27.67
CA TYR A 73 -23.96 -1.62 -27.97
C TYR A 73 -24.54 -0.87 -29.19
N ARG A 74 -24.16 -1.34 -30.38
CA ARG A 74 -24.74 -0.90 -31.63
C ARG A 74 -26.08 -1.59 -31.74
N TYR A 75 -27.10 -1.00 -31.10
CA TYR A 75 -28.48 -1.31 -31.41
C TYR A 75 -28.75 -0.83 -32.85
N THR A 76 -28.47 -1.71 -33.80
CA THR A 76 -29.05 -1.61 -35.14
C THR A 76 -29.88 -2.86 -35.33
N ARG A 77 -31.20 -2.72 -35.20
CA ARG A 77 -32.16 -3.64 -35.77
C ARG A 77 -33.35 -2.85 -36.31
N TYR A 78 -33.44 -2.94 -37.65
CA TYR A 78 -34.57 -2.89 -38.57
C TYR A 78 -35.55 -1.72 -38.47
#